data_AF-A0A350ASN4-F1
#
_entry.id   AF-A0A350ASN4-F1
#
_cell.length_a   1.000
_cell.length_b   1.000
_cell.length_c   1.000
_cell.angle_alpha   90.00
_cell.angle_beta   90.00
_cell.angle_gamma   90.00
#
_symmetry.space_group_name_H-M   'P 1'
#
loop_
_entity.id
_entity.type
_entity.pdbx_description
1 polymer ?
#
loop_
_entity_poly.entity_id
_entity_poly.type
_entity_poly.pdbx_seq_one_letter_code
_entity_poly.pdbx_strand_id
1 'polypeptide(L)'
;MDLRLHIQNLYFRLFNEHFFTTTAKAPRPLAKVLIQCNYKKRPWLQYPLLKTKDNRDLIFIHIPKCGGTSVAQSLGLNQIRHLPASAFYFTDMEAFAQAITFSVVRNPIDRIASVLMHFRSSIFSSDLEKKIFAGLNINDDNLEDLIVKVVTDSQFSKQLFSKTNAGRSGLSVSQTDFLFHKNTLLVKNLFTLEKVSSLQKWISESLQEDVQIGHHNSSQRNNKFTPSDSLVSYLRPYLSSDLAIYEELSKSGGVALAGSETIKRIENAVAANTDNGR
;
A
#
# COMPACT_ATOMS: atom_id res chain seq x y z
N MET A 1 -27.23 12.93 13.35
CA MET A 1 -26.06 12.18 12.81
C MET A 1 -26.37 11.88 11.34
N ASP A 2 -25.55 12.40 10.42
CA ASP A 2 -25.89 12.50 8.99
C ASP A 2 -25.98 11.11 8.31
N LEU A 3 -27.12 10.81 7.67
CA LEU A 3 -27.38 9.58 6.92
C LEU A 3 -26.32 9.36 5.83
N ARG A 4 -25.81 10.45 5.25
CA ARG A 4 -24.71 10.44 4.28
C ARG A 4 -23.43 9.85 4.87
N LEU A 5 -23.10 10.18 6.11
CA LEU A 5 -21.93 9.65 6.81
C LEU A 5 -22.10 8.16 7.13
N HIS A 6 -23.33 7.71 7.44
CA HIS A 6 -23.64 6.29 7.64
C HIS A 6 -23.51 5.48 6.36
N ILE A 7 -24.06 5.97 5.24
CA ILE A 7 -23.95 5.31 3.93
C ILE A 7 -22.50 5.27 3.47
N GLN A 8 -21.77 6.37 3.63
CA GLN A 8 -20.34 6.43 3.33
C GLN A 8 -19.55 5.45 4.19
N ASN A 9 -19.82 5.39 5.49
CA ASN A 9 -19.18 4.43 6.41
C ASN A 9 -19.52 2.98 6.08
N LEU A 10 -20.77 2.69 5.72
CA LEU A 10 -21.21 1.37 5.29
C LEU A 10 -20.54 0.97 3.97
N TYR A 11 -20.44 1.89 3.02
CA TYR A 11 -19.72 1.72 1.76
C TYR A 11 -18.22 1.48 1.99
N PHE A 12 -17.56 2.26 2.85
CA PHE A 12 -16.15 2.05 3.19
C PHE A 12 -15.92 0.69 3.89
N ARG A 13 -16.85 0.29 4.78
CA ARG A 13 -16.77 -0.98 5.51
C ARG A 13 -17.04 -2.20 4.65
N LEU A 14 -17.96 -2.11 3.70
CA LEU A 14 -18.36 -3.25 2.86
C LEU A 14 -17.54 -3.35 1.58
N PHE A 15 -17.08 -2.22 1.02
CA PHE A 15 -16.55 -2.20 -0.33
C PHE A 15 -15.06 -1.95 -0.40
N ASN A 16 -14.47 -0.86 0.09
CA ASN A 16 -13.13 -0.47 -0.41
C ASN A 16 -11.98 -1.48 -0.22
N GLU A 17 -11.82 -2.09 0.96
CA GLU A 17 -10.75 -3.07 1.19
C GLU A 17 -10.98 -4.36 0.37
N HIS A 18 -12.17 -4.93 0.50
CA HIS A 18 -12.54 -6.15 -0.21
C HIS A 18 -12.60 -5.89 -1.72
N PHE A 19 -12.94 -4.69 -2.16
CA PHE A 19 -13.01 -4.30 -3.56
C PHE A 19 -11.62 -4.29 -4.19
N PHE A 20 -10.58 -3.79 -3.51
CA PHE A 20 -9.21 -3.84 -4.03
C PHE A 20 -8.73 -5.28 -4.19
N THR A 21 -8.77 -6.08 -3.13
CA THR A 21 -8.36 -7.49 -3.21
C THR A 21 -9.22 -8.29 -4.20
N THR A 22 -10.53 -8.04 -4.26
CA THR A 22 -11.43 -8.72 -5.22
C THR A 22 -11.08 -8.34 -6.67
N THR A 23 -10.93 -7.05 -6.96
CA THR A 23 -10.64 -6.59 -8.34
C THR A 23 -9.21 -6.89 -8.78
N ALA A 24 -8.26 -6.96 -7.85
CA ALA A 24 -6.89 -7.41 -8.10
C ALA A 24 -6.87 -8.87 -8.58
N LYS A 25 -7.73 -9.74 -8.03
CA LYS A 25 -7.76 -11.19 -8.32
C LYS A 25 -8.79 -11.60 -9.38
N ALA A 26 -9.83 -10.79 -9.61
CA ALA A 26 -10.90 -11.10 -10.54
C ALA A 26 -10.40 -11.27 -12.00
N PRO A 27 -11.10 -12.03 -12.85
CA PRO A 27 -10.85 -12.03 -14.29
C PRO A 27 -10.91 -10.62 -14.87
N ARG A 28 -10.03 -10.33 -15.85
CA ARG A 28 -9.88 -8.99 -16.45
C ARG A 28 -11.20 -8.34 -16.89
N PRO A 29 -12.14 -9.03 -17.57
CA PRO A 29 -13.41 -8.42 -17.95
C PRO A 29 -14.25 -8.00 -16.74
N LEU A 30 -14.31 -8.84 -15.70
CA LEU A 30 -15.06 -8.57 -14.48
C LEU A 30 -14.41 -7.43 -13.67
N ALA A 31 -13.09 -7.47 -13.48
CA ALA A 31 -12.35 -6.41 -12.79
C ALA A 31 -12.57 -5.06 -13.47
N LYS A 32 -12.52 -5.03 -14.82
CA LYS A 32 -12.80 -3.84 -15.62
C LYS A 32 -14.19 -3.29 -15.33
N VAL A 33 -15.23 -4.12 -15.43
CA VAL A 33 -16.62 -3.69 -15.19
C VAL A 33 -16.78 -3.15 -13.76
N LEU A 34 -16.32 -3.89 -12.76
CA LEU A 34 -16.42 -3.49 -11.35
C LEU A 34 -15.73 -2.14 -11.11
N ILE A 35 -14.50 -1.97 -11.59
CA ILE A 35 -13.73 -0.73 -11.44
C ILE A 35 -14.40 0.43 -12.18
N GLN A 36 -14.86 0.22 -13.41
CA GLN A 36 -15.53 1.27 -14.18
C GLN A 36 -16.85 1.71 -13.54
N CYS A 37 -17.65 0.78 -13.00
CA CYS A 37 -18.86 1.10 -12.26
C CYS A 37 -18.55 1.89 -10.98
N ASN A 38 -17.52 1.49 -10.23
CA ASN A 38 -17.17 2.09 -8.95
C ASN A 38 -16.51 3.47 -9.10
N TYR A 39 -15.56 3.58 -10.02
CA TYR A 39 -14.69 4.74 -10.17
C TYR A 39 -15.07 5.66 -11.33
N LYS A 40 -15.70 5.14 -12.39
CA LYS A 40 -15.89 5.89 -13.65
C LYS A 40 -14.56 6.50 -14.11
N LYS A 41 -14.55 7.74 -14.61
CA LYS A 41 -13.32 8.48 -14.93
C LYS A 41 -12.67 9.23 -13.74
N ARG A 42 -13.18 9.04 -12.50
CA ARG A 42 -12.72 9.82 -11.34
C ARG A 42 -11.22 9.70 -11.03
N PRO A 43 -10.54 8.54 -11.20
CA PRO A 43 -9.10 8.46 -10.96
C PRO A 43 -8.33 9.46 -11.80
N TRP A 44 -8.68 9.63 -13.07
CA TRP A 44 -8.01 10.56 -13.98
C TRP A 44 -8.40 12.04 -13.78
N LEU A 45 -9.58 12.30 -13.23
CA LEU A 45 -10.10 13.67 -13.06
C LEU A 45 -9.82 14.27 -11.69
N GLN A 46 -9.64 13.44 -10.66
CA GLN A 46 -9.59 13.89 -9.26
C GLN A 46 -8.27 13.52 -8.57
N TYR A 47 -7.47 12.64 -9.18
CA TYR A 47 -6.16 12.32 -8.63
C TYR A 47 -5.15 13.36 -9.10
N PRO A 48 -4.24 13.81 -8.22
CA PRO A 48 -3.18 14.72 -8.64
C PRO A 48 -2.24 14.00 -9.64
N LEU A 49 -2.24 14.48 -10.88
CA LEU A 49 -1.33 14.05 -11.93
C LEU A 49 -0.24 15.11 -12.07
N LEU A 50 1.01 14.72 -11.84
CA LEU A 50 2.15 15.58 -12.13
C LEU A 50 2.53 15.41 -13.59
N LYS A 51 3.14 16.43 -14.19
CA LYS A 51 3.67 16.33 -15.55
C LYS A 51 5.17 16.14 -15.51
N THR A 52 5.66 15.13 -16.22
CA THR A 52 7.09 14.96 -16.44
C THR A 52 7.61 15.93 -17.49
N LYS A 53 8.94 16.01 -17.62
CA LYS A 53 9.62 16.79 -18.66
C LYS A 53 9.05 16.60 -20.07
N ASP A 54 8.77 15.35 -20.42
CA ASP A 54 8.24 14.95 -21.72
C ASP A 54 6.70 15.02 -21.79
N ASN A 55 6.09 15.77 -20.87
CA ASN A 55 4.66 16.05 -20.79
C ASN A 55 3.76 14.82 -20.60
N ARG A 56 4.33 13.71 -20.06
CA ARG A 56 3.54 12.54 -19.65
C ARG A 56 2.99 12.72 -18.24
N ASP A 57 1.89 12.04 -17.95
CA ASP A 57 1.37 11.97 -16.59
C ASP A 57 2.28 11.13 -15.71
N LEU A 58 2.69 11.66 -14.58
CA LEU A 58 3.37 10.96 -13.51
C LEU A 58 2.37 10.65 -12.39
N ILE A 59 2.15 9.35 -12.17
CA ILE A 59 1.18 8.83 -11.21
C ILE A 59 1.92 8.15 -10.07
N PHE A 60 1.81 8.73 -8.88
CA PHE A 60 2.26 8.07 -7.66
C PHE A 60 1.18 7.12 -7.15
N ILE A 61 1.39 5.81 -7.19
CA ILE A 61 0.48 4.82 -6.60
C ILE A 61 0.79 4.71 -5.10
N HIS A 62 0.01 5.43 -4.29
CA HIS A 62 0.28 5.54 -2.85
C HIS A 62 -0.20 4.31 -2.07
N ILE A 63 0.75 3.48 -1.63
CA ILE A 63 0.50 2.38 -0.71
C ILE A 63 0.52 2.90 0.74
N PRO A 64 -0.50 2.57 1.55
CA PRO A 64 -0.53 2.94 2.96
C PRO A 64 0.70 2.46 3.74
N LYS A 65 1.27 3.36 4.55
CA LYS A 65 2.43 3.15 5.47
C LYS A 65 3.76 2.79 4.82
N CYS A 66 3.89 3.06 3.52
CA CYS A 66 5.17 2.98 2.80
C CYS A 66 5.81 4.37 2.61
N GLY A 67 5.61 5.29 3.56
CA GLY A 67 6.19 6.64 3.51
C GLY A 67 5.56 7.62 2.52
N GLY A 68 4.46 7.23 1.86
CA GLY A 68 3.90 8.05 0.79
C GLY A 68 3.32 9.40 1.20
N THR A 69 3.02 9.66 2.48
CA THR A 69 2.70 11.02 2.95
C THR A 69 3.88 11.97 2.76
N SER A 70 5.11 11.54 3.09
CA SER A 70 6.31 12.36 2.91
C SER A 70 6.60 12.59 1.43
N VAL A 71 6.43 11.56 0.59
CA VAL A 71 6.55 11.67 -0.87
C VAL A 71 5.49 12.62 -1.45
N ALA A 72 4.24 12.52 -0.99
CA ALA A 72 3.16 13.41 -1.42
C ALA A 72 3.49 14.88 -1.09
N GLN A 73 3.93 15.14 0.14
CA GLN A 73 4.29 16.48 0.60
C GLN A 73 5.46 17.06 -0.20
N SER A 74 6.51 16.28 -0.47
CA SER A 74 7.64 16.74 -1.29
C SER A 74 7.27 17.05 -2.73
N LEU A 75 6.17 16.46 -3.21
CA LEU A 75 5.61 16.71 -4.54
C LEU A 75 4.57 17.85 -4.55
N GLY A 76 4.37 18.55 -3.42
CA GLY A 76 3.33 19.59 -3.29
C GLY A 76 1.89 19.05 -3.33
N LEU A 77 1.71 17.73 -3.15
CA LEU A 77 0.42 17.08 -3.24
C LEU A 77 -0.27 17.06 -1.88
N ASN A 78 -1.34 17.85 -1.75
CA ASN A 78 -2.19 17.86 -0.56
C ASN A 78 -3.19 16.69 -0.64
N GLN A 79 -3.04 15.72 0.28
CA GLN A 79 -3.91 14.55 0.45
C GLN A 79 -4.00 13.63 -0.79
N ILE A 80 -3.15 12.60 -0.81
CA ILE A 80 -3.21 11.56 -1.83
C ILE A 80 -4.14 10.42 -1.38
N ARG A 81 -5.03 10.00 -2.28
CA ARG A 81 -5.91 8.85 -2.06
C ARG A 81 -5.15 7.54 -2.23
N HIS A 82 -5.46 6.53 -1.44
CA HIS A 82 -4.97 5.16 -1.64
C HIS A 82 -5.78 4.48 -2.76
N LEU A 83 -5.38 4.70 -4.02
CA LEU A 83 -5.98 4.02 -5.18
C LEU A 83 -4.99 2.98 -5.74
N PRO A 84 -5.42 1.73 -6.00
CA PRO A 84 -4.58 0.74 -6.64
C PRO A 84 -4.33 1.11 -8.11
N ALA A 85 -3.23 0.63 -8.68
CA ALA A 85 -2.89 0.84 -10.09
C ALA A 85 -4.00 0.36 -11.04
N SER A 86 -4.69 -0.72 -10.65
CA SER A 86 -5.85 -1.26 -11.38
C SER A 86 -6.97 -0.22 -11.57
N ALA A 87 -7.16 0.70 -10.61
CA ALA A 87 -8.17 1.75 -10.73
C ALA A 87 -7.89 2.71 -11.90
N PHE A 88 -6.63 3.05 -12.15
CA PHE A 88 -6.25 3.87 -13.31
C PHE A 88 -6.27 3.04 -14.59
N TYR A 89 -5.65 1.87 -14.55
CA TYR A 89 -5.53 0.96 -15.70
C TYR A 89 -6.90 0.61 -16.30
N PHE A 90 -7.87 0.19 -15.49
CA PHE A 90 -9.16 -0.28 -16.01
C PHE A 90 -10.13 0.85 -16.36
N THR A 91 -9.90 2.07 -15.87
CA THR A 91 -10.73 3.22 -16.22
C THR A 91 -10.28 3.87 -17.52
N ASP A 92 -8.97 3.87 -17.82
CA ASP A 92 -8.41 4.30 -19.10
C ASP A 92 -7.07 3.58 -19.37
N MET A 93 -7.13 2.51 -20.18
CA MET A 93 -5.94 1.70 -20.45
C MET A 93 -4.93 2.41 -21.35
N GLU A 94 -5.40 3.27 -22.26
CA GLU A 94 -4.55 3.99 -23.20
C GLU A 94 -3.77 5.09 -22.47
N ALA A 95 -4.47 5.90 -21.67
CA ALA A 95 -3.81 6.90 -20.83
C ALA A 95 -2.83 6.25 -19.84
N PHE A 96 -3.19 5.12 -19.22
CA PHE A 96 -2.29 4.39 -18.31
C PHE A 96 -1.04 3.86 -19.02
N ALA A 97 -1.18 3.38 -20.26
CA ALA A 97 -0.05 2.91 -21.04
C ALA A 97 0.95 4.05 -21.32
N GLN A 98 0.47 5.28 -21.50
CA GLN A 98 1.30 6.46 -21.73
C GLN A 98 1.89 7.05 -20.43
N ALA A 99 1.17 6.96 -19.31
CA ALA A 99 1.59 7.50 -18.02
C ALA A 99 2.86 6.83 -17.45
N ILE A 100 3.70 7.59 -16.76
CA ILE A 100 4.75 7.06 -15.90
C ILE A 100 4.11 6.76 -14.55
N THR A 101 4.22 5.52 -14.07
CA THR A 101 3.69 5.13 -12.77
C THR A 101 4.83 4.73 -11.85
N PHE A 102 4.74 5.11 -10.58
CA PHE A 102 5.68 4.68 -9.58
C PHE A 102 5.02 4.41 -8.23
N SER A 103 5.67 3.60 -7.40
CA SER A 103 5.23 3.36 -6.03
C SER A 103 6.42 3.16 -5.09
N VAL A 104 6.14 3.32 -3.80
CA VAL A 104 7.07 3.01 -2.72
C VAL A 104 6.53 1.82 -1.95
N VAL A 105 7.34 0.79 -1.82
CA VAL A 105 7.08 -0.39 -1.00
C VAL A 105 7.94 -0.37 0.26
N ARG A 106 7.59 -1.22 1.21
CA ARG A 106 8.32 -1.36 2.46
C ARG A 106 8.38 -2.83 2.86
N ASN A 107 9.32 -3.20 3.73
CA ASN A 107 9.31 -4.51 4.36
C ASN A 107 7.88 -4.78 4.92
N PRO A 108 7.23 -5.90 4.54
CA PRO A 108 5.82 -6.14 4.89
C PRO A 108 5.59 -6.22 6.40
N ILE A 109 6.55 -6.78 7.14
CA ILE A 109 6.49 -6.90 8.60
C ILE A 109 6.66 -5.52 9.23
N ASP A 110 7.62 -4.71 8.79
CA ASP A 110 7.79 -3.32 9.26
C ASP A 110 6.60 -2.42 8.92
N ARG A 111 5.94 -2.68 7.78
CA ARG A 111 4.70 -2.02 7.37
C ARG A 111 3.60 -2.35 8.38
N ILE A 112 3.38 -3.62 8.71
CA ILE A 112 2.39 -4.04 9.71
C ILE A 112 2.73 -3.51 11.11
N ALA A 113 3.99 -3.60 11.55
CA ALA A 113 4.42 -3.00 12.81
C ALA A 113 4.10 -1.49 12.83
N SER A 114 4.35 -0.79 11.72
CA SER A 114 4.05 0.64 11.59
C SER A 114 2.56 0.95 11.56
N VAL A 115 1.71 0.04 11.09
CA VAL A 115 0.25 0.11 11.17
C VAL A 115 -0.14 0.03 12.64
N LEU A 116 0.27 -1.03 13.33
CA LEU A 116 -0.09 -1.30 14.72
C LEU A 116 0.41 -0.22 15.68
N MET A 117 1.64 0.27 15.51
CA MET A 117 2.16 1.38 16.30
C MET A 117 1.40 2.68 16.06
N HIS A 118 1.01 2.95 14.80
CA HIS A 118 0.19 4.13 14.50
C HIS A 118 -1.17 4.04 15.20
N PHE A 119 -1.79 2.86 15.21
CA PHE A 119 -3.00 2.63 16.01
C PHE A 119 -2.75 2.81 17.50
N ARG A 120 -1.69 2.21 18.06
CA ARG A 120 -1.31 2.45 19.46
C ARG A 120 -1.23 3.93 19.78
N SER A 121 -0.55 4.72 18.96
CA SER A 121 -0.47 6.17 19.15
C SER A 121 -1.82 6.91 18.99
N SER A 122 -2.71 6.44 18.11
CA SER A 122 -4.05 7.06 17.91
C SER A 122 -5.05 6.65 19.00
N ILE A 123 -4.94 5.44 19.56
CA ILE A 123 -5.80 4.89 20.62
C ILE A 123 -5.74 5.75 21.88
N PHE A 124 -4.58 6.33 22.18
CA PHE A 124 -4.45 7.24 23.33
C PHE A 124 -5.12 8.61 23.10
N SER A 125 -5.69 8.87 21.92
CA SER A 125 -6.42 10.10 21.62
C SER A 125 -7.95 10.01 21.73
N SER A 126 -8.56 8.81 21.78
CA SER A 126 -10.04 8.67 21.90
C SER A 126 -10.51 7.46 22.72
N ASP A 127 -11.53 7.66 23.57
CA ASP A 127 -12.08 6.62 24.47
C ASP A 127 -12.75 5.45 23.76
N LEU A 128 -13.22 5.65 22.52
CA LEU A 128 -13.84 4.61 21.71
C LEU A 128 -12.82 3.56 21.24
N GLU A 129 -11.64 3.99 20.80
CA GLU A 129 -10.59 3.09 20.34
C GLU A 129 -10.01 2.26 21.51
N LYS A 130 -9.88 2.86 22.71
CA LYS A 130 -9.50 2.13 23.93
C LYS A 130 -10.48 1.00 24.27
N LYS A 131 -11.78 1.26 24.20
CA LYS A 131 -12.83 0.25 24.45
C LYS A 131 -12.81 -0.88 23.42
N ILE A 132 -12.54 -0.57 22.15
CA ILE A 132 -12.41 -1.58 21.09
C ILE A 132 -11.23 -2.52 21.38
N PHE A 133 -10.07 -1.98 21.75
CA PHE A 133 -8.88 -2.78 22.05
C PHE A 133 -9.05 -3.62 23.32
N ALA A 134 -9.64 -3.05 24.38
CA ALA A 134 -10.00 -3.80 25.58
C ALA A 134 -10.95 -4.97 25.25
N GLY A 135 -11.95 -4.74 24.38
CA GLY A 135 -12.87 -5.79 23.92
C GLY A 135 -12.26 -6.82 22.95
N LEU A 136 -11.06 -6.58 22.42
CA LEU A 136 -10.32 -7.52 21.57
C LEU A 136 -9.31 -8.38 22.37
N ASN A 137 -9.25 -8.21 23.70
CA ASN A 137 -8.29 -8.85 24.60
C ASN A 137 -6.85 -8.74 24.09
N ILE A 138 -6.48 -7.57 23.58
CA ILE A 138 -5.10 -7.28 23.20
C ILE A 138 -4.38 -6.88 24.49
N ASN A 139 -3.81 -7.87 25.18
CA ASN A 139 -2.86 -7.60 26.27
C ASN A 139 -1.60 -6.97 25.66
N ASP A 140 -1.02 -5.99 26.35
CA ASP A 140 -0.01 -5.10 25.79
C ASP A 140 1.37 -5.75 25.54
N ASP A 141 1.51 -7.07 25.74
CA ASP A 141 2.80 -7.59 26.19
C ASP A 141 3.80 -7.96 25.08
N ASN A 142 3.44 -7.96 23.79
CA ASN A 142 4.43 -8.10 22.72
C ASN A 142 3.90 -7.64 21.35
N LEU A 143 4.69 -6.80 20.64
CA LEU A 143 4.33 -6.36 19.28
C LEU A 143 4.44 -7.52 18.27
N GLU A 144 5.38 -8.44 18.45
CA GLU A 144 5.54 -9.59 17.54
C GLU A 144 4.31 -10.51 17.59
N ASP A 145 3.82 -10.83 18.79
CA ASP A 145 2.62 -11.67 18.95
C ASP A 145 1.38 -11.02 18.35
N LEU A 146 1.27 -9.69 18.46
CA LEU A 146 0.20 -8.96 17.82
C LEU A 146 0.31 -8.99 16.28
N ILE A 147 1.52 -8.86 15.73
CA ILE A 147 1.75 -9.01 14.29
C ILE A 147 1.34 -10.41 13.85
N VAL A 148 1.78 -11.46 14.57
CA VAL A 148 1.40 -12.84 14.30
C VAL A 148 -0.12 -12.96 14.23
N LYS A 149 -0.82 -12.52 15.28
CA LYS A 149 -2.28 -12.59 15.36
C LYS A 149 -2.97 -11.86 14.20
N VAL A 150 -2.49 -10.67 13.83
CA VAL A 150 -3.06 -9.88 12.71
C VAL A 150 -2.86 -10.57 11.36
N VAL A 151 -1.74 -11.26 11.18
CA VAL A 151 -1.41 -11.91 9.91
C VAL A 151 -2.08 -13.27 9.77
N THR A 152 -2.15 -14.05 10.85
CA THR A 152 -2.61 -15.45 10.80
C THR A 152 -4.10 -15.61 11.13
N ASP A 153 -4.68 -14.75 11.98
CA ASP A 153 -6.10 -14.78 12.35
C ASP A 153 -6.89 -13.77 11.52
N SER A 154 -7.50 -14.27 10.45
CA SER A 154 -8.33 -13.46 9.53
C SER A 154 -9.55 -12.84 10.22
N GLN A 155 -10.12 -13.49 11.23
CA GLN A 155 -11.28 -12.95 11.96
C GLN A 155 -10.84 -11.81 12.87
N PHE A 156 -9.75 -12.00 13.61
CA PHE A 156 -9.17 -10.94 14.44
C PHE A 156 -8.75 -9.74 13.59
N SER A 157 -8.05 -9.98 12.48
CA SER A 157 -7.65 -8.96 11.51
C SER A 157 -8.88 -8.17 11.02
N LYS A 158 -9.91 -8.85 10.53
CA LYS A 158 -11.15 -8.21 10.08
C LYS A 158 -11.81 -7.39 11.20
N GLN A 159 -11.86 -7.92 12.42
CA GLN A 159 -12.42 -7.18 13.56
C GLN A 159 -11.61 -5.92 13.89
N LEU A 160 -10.28 -6.03 13.94
CA LEU A 160 -9.37 -4.91 14.19
C LEU A 160 -9.53 -3.83 13.13
N PHE A 161 -9.48 -4.19 11.84
CA PHE A 161 -9.52 -3.22 10.74
C PHE A 161 -10.91 -2.62 10.49
N SER A 162 -12.00 -3.39 10.71
CA SER A 162 -13.38 -2.88 10.53
C SER A 162 -13.86 -1.96 11.64
N LYS A 163 -13.36 -2.18 12.87
CA LYS A 163 -13.76 -1.39 14.06
C LYS A 163 -12.91 -0.13 14.23
N THR A 164 -11.74 -0.04 13.60
CA THR A 164 -10.82 1.11 13.72
C THR A 164 -10.79 1.94 12.44
N ASN A 165 -10.17 3.13 12.50
CA ASN A 165 -9.85 3.91 11.30
C ASN A 165 -8.80 3.21 10.40
N ALA A 166 -8.31 2.03 10.80
CA ALA A 166 -7.32 1.27 10.05
C ALA A 166 -7.83 0.72 8.73
N GLY A 167 -9.02 0.14 8.73
CA GLY A 167 -9.65 -0.36 7.50
C GLY A 167 -10.00 0.76 6.53
N ARG A 168 -10.33 1.97 7.05
CA ARG A 168 -10.58 3.16 6.21
C ARG A 168 -9.33 3.64 5.47
N SER A 169 -8.15 3.34 6.00
CA SER A 169 -6.87 3.72 5.41
C SER A 169 -6.30 2.67 4.45
N GLY A 170 -6.99 1.55 4.19
CA GLY A 170 -6.51 0.48 3.30
C GLY A 170 -5.34 -0.32 3.86
N LEU A 171 -5.17 -0.35 5.18
CA LEU A 171 -3.99 -0.90 5.85
C LEU A 171 -3.96 -2.42 5.91
N SER A 172 -5.12 -3.03 5.80
CA SER A 172 -5.36 -4.48 5.67
C SER A 172 -5.14 -5.01 4.25
N VAL A 173 -5.08 -4.11 3.26
CA VAL A 173 -4.80 -4.47 1.86
C VAL A 173 -3.30 -4.72 1.70
N SER A 174 -2.92 -5.77 0.98
CA SER A 174 -1.52 -6.11 0.70
C SER A 174 -0.88 -5.09 -0.24
N GLN A 175 0.45 -5.02 -0.27
CA GLN A 175 1.14 -4.17 -1.25
C GLN A 175 0.90 -4.69 -2.67
N THR A 176 0.83 -6.02 -2.85
CA THR A 176 0.51 -6.65 -4.14
C THR A 176 -0.84 -6.21 -4.70
N ASP A 177 -1.90 -6.11 -3.88
CA ASP A 177 -3.23 -5.66 -4.33
C ASP A 177 -3.25 -4.21 -4.86
N PHE A 178 -2.30 -3.36 -4.45
CA PHE A 178 -2.13 -2.01 -5.00
C PHE A 178 -1.36 -1.99 -6.32
N LEU A 179 -0.45 -2.95 -6.51
CA LEU A 179 0.55 -2.92 -7.56
C LEU A 179 0.22 -3.82 -8.74
N PHE A 180 -0.47 -4.93 -8.49
CA PHE A 180 -0.72 -6.00 -9.44
C PHE A 180 -2.19 -6.07 -9.86
N HIS A 181 -2.40 -6.66 -11.03
CA HIS A 181 -3.65 -7.33 -11.34
C HIS A 181 -3.31 -8.77 -11.73
N LYS A 182 -3.82 -9.73 -10.94
CA LYS A 182 -3.37 -11.12 -10.93
C LYS A 182 -1.85 -11.18 -10.75
N ASN A 183 -1.13 -11.76 -11.71
CA ASN A 183 0.32 -11.92 -11.67
C ASN A 183 1.06 -10.86 -12.52
N THR A 184 0.36 -9.85 -13.04
CA THR A 184 0.96 -8.78 -13.84
C THR A 184 1.16 -7.53 -13.00
N LEU A 185 2.40 -7.04 -12.95
CA LEU A 185 2.72 -5.79 -12.28
C LEU A 185 2.25 -4.62 -13.17
N LEU A 186 1.35 -3.80 -12.65
CA LEU A 186 0.84 -2.63 -13.37
C LEU A 186 1.69 -1.38 -13.15
N VAL A 187 2.43 -1.30 -12.03
CA VAL A 187 3.29 -0.16 -11.71
C VAL A 187 4.64 -0.30 -12.39
N LYS A 188 5.05 0.73 -13.11
CA LYS A 188 6.25 0.70 -13.97
C LYS A 188 7.55 0.86 -13.19
N ASN A 189 7.54 1.58 -12.08
CA ASN A 189 8.73 1.86 -11.28
C ASN A 189 8.46 1.61 -9.79
N LEU A 190 9.34 0.87 -9.12
CA LEU A 190 9.21 0.53 -7.71
C LEU A 190 10.45 0.94 -6.94
N PHE A 191 10.22 1.45 -5.73
CA PHE A 191 11.27 1.89 -4.82
C PHE A 191 11.00 1.34 -3.42
N THR A 192 12.04 0.97 -2.69
CA THR A 192 11.92 0.67 -1.26
C THR A 192 12.00 1.94 -0.43
N LEU A 193 11.20 2.04 0.63
CA LEU A 193 11.23 3.16 1.57
C LEU A 193 12.63 3.39 2.18
N GLU A 194 13.38 2.31 2.36
CA GLU A 194 14.73 2.26 2.94
C GLU A 194 15.79 2.88 2.00
N LYS A 195 15.45 3.07 0.72
CA LYS A 195 16.29 3.69 -0.31
C LYS A 195 15.61 4.93 -0.90
N VAL A 196 15.04 5.76 -0.03
CA VAL A 196 14.33 7.00 -0.41
C VAL A 196 15.20 7.97 -1.22
N SER A 197 16.52 7.96 -1.04
CA SER A 197 17.44 8.79 -1.84
C SER A 197 17.42 8.42 -3.33
N SER A 198 17.27 7.14 -3.66
CA SER A 198 17.14 6.68 -5.04
C SER A 198 15.82 7.14 -5.65
N LEU A 199 14.73 7.09 -4.88
CA LEU A 199 13.43 7.65 -5.28
C LEU A 199 13.52 9.16 -5.51
N GLN A 200 14.12 9.89 -4.57
CA GLN A 200 14.29 11.34 -4.65
C GLN A 200 15.02 11.71 -5.94
N LYS A 201 16.18 11.09 -6.19
CA LYS A 201 16.95 11.31 -7.42
C LYS A 201 16.10 11.07 -8.67
N TRP A 202 15.40 9.94 -8.74
CA TRP A 202 14.58 9.58 -9.89
C TRP A 202 13.41 10.55 -10.12
N ILE A 203 12.74 10.98 -9.05
CA ILE A 203 11.66 11.97 -9.14
C ILE A 203 12.21 13.31 -9.63
N SER A 204 13.31 13.78 -9.06
CA SER A 204 13.92 15.06 -9.45
C SER A 204 14.32 15.06 -10.92
N GLU A 205 14.89 13.96 -11.41
CA GLU A 205 15.21 13.78 -12.83
C GLU A 205 13.95 13.73 -13.72
N SER A 206 12.89 13.06 -13.26
CA SER A 206 11.63 12.92 -14.01
C SER A 206 10.86 14.24 -14.16
N LEU A 207 10.93 15.10 -13.14
CA LEU A 207 10.25 16.40 -13.09
C LEU A 207 11.13 17.56 -13.55
N GLN A 208 12.45 17.40 -13.59
CA GLN A 208 13.44 18.49 -13.70
C GLN A 208 13.34 19.54 -12.59
N GLU A 209 12.98 19.08 -11.40
CA GLU A 209 12.85 19.92 -10.21
C GLU A 209 13.68 19.31 -9.10
N ASP A 210 14.23 20.16 -8.21
CA ASP A 210 14.91 19.66 -7.03
C ASP A 210 13.89 19.24 -5.96
N VAL A 211 13.42 18.00 -6.06
CA VAL A 211 12.51 17.42 -5.08
C VAL A 211 13.30 16.96 -3.86
N GLN A 212 12.91 17.40 -2.68
CA GLN A 212 13.50 17.01 -1.41
C GLN A 212 12.48 16.21 -0.59
N ILE A 213 12.71 14.90 -0.45
CA ILE A 213 11.81 14.03 0.31
C ILE A 213 12.22 14.12 1.78
N GLY A 214 11.54 15.00 2.52
CA GLY A 214 11.82 15.20 3.93
C GLY A 214 11.71 13.91 4.75
N HIS A 215 12.67 13.71 5.66
CA HIS A 215 12.60 12.65 6.67
C HIS A 215 11.63 13.04 7.81
N HIS A 216 10.40 13.41 7.49
CA HIS A 216 9.41 13.92 8.46
C HIS A 216 8.94 12.87 9.50
N ASN A 217 9.46 11.64 9.45
CA ASN A 217 9.18 10.56 10.41
C ASN A 217 10.45 10.08 11.15
N SER A 218 11.60 10.76 11.05
CA SER A 218 12.78 10.41 11.85
C SER A 218 12.64 10.86 13.31
N SER A 219 11.91 11.94 13.58
CA SER A 219 11.64 12.46 14.92
C SER A 219 10.35 11.84 15.49
N GLN A 220 10.50 10.72 16.21
CA GLN A 220 9.65 10.26 17.35
C GLN A 220 9.81 8.76 17.67
N ARG A 221 10.46 7.95 16.81
CA ARG A 221 10.68 6.52 17.09
C ARG A 221 11.99 6.30 17.85
N ASN A 222 11.97 6.49 19.17
CA ASN A 222 13.08 6.10 20.03
C ASN A 222 13.37 4.58 20.01
N ASN A 223 12.45 3.75 19.48
CA ASN A 223 12.67 2.33 19.23
C ASN A 223 12.20 1.95 17.82
N LYS A 224 13.14 1.80 16.88
CA LYS A 224 12.85 1.17 15.58
C LYS A 224 12.55 -0.31 15.85
N PHE A 225 11.33 -0.74 15.56
CA PHE A 225 10.98 -2.16 15.59
C PHE A 225 11.93 -2.92 14.65
N THR A 226 12.51 -4.00 15.17
CA THR A 226 13.36 -4.92 14.43
C THR A 226 12.78 -6.31 14.64
N PRO A 227 12.21 -6.96 13.61
CA PRO A 227 11.60 -8.27 13.77
C PRO A 227 12.67 -9.33 14.03
N SER A 228 12.36 -10.29 14.90
CA SER A 228 13.19 -11.48 15.10
C SER A 228 13.21 -12.38 13.86
N ASP A 229 14.30 -13.12 13.64
CA ASP A 229 14.41 -14.06 12.51
C ASP A 229 13.35 -15.17 12.59
N SER A 230 12.96 -15.57 13.80
CA SER A 230 11.88 -16.53 14.05
C SER A 230 10.54 -15.97 13.57
N LEU A 231 10.22 -14.70 13.88
CA LEU A 231 9.02 -14.04 13.40
C LEU A 231 9.01 -13.95 11.87
N VAL A 232 10.12 -13.52 11.25
CA VAL A 232 10.23 -13.42 9.78
C VAL A 232 9.99 -14.79 9.14
N SER A 233 10.64 -15.83 9.66
CA SER A 233 10.51 -17.20 9.15
C SER A 233 9.08 -17.72 9.28
N TYR A 234 8.43 -17.48 10.42
CA TYR A 234 7.06 -17.90 10.70
C TYR A 234 6.04 -17.20 9.79
N LEU A 235 6.20 -15.91 9.53
CA LEU A 235 5.25 -15.11 8.74
C LEU A 235 5.45 -15.21 7.23
N ARG A 236 6.60 -15.73 6.77
CA ARG A 236 6.94 -15.83 5.35
C ARG A 236 5.83 -16.48 4.49
N PRO A 237 5.20 -17.60 4.88
CA PRO A 237 4.13 -18.20 4.08
C PRO A 237 2.89 -17.31 3.92
N TYR A 238 2.62 -16.43 4.89
CA TYR A 238 1.44 -15.57 4.91
C TYR A 238 1.64 -14.25 4.16
N LEU A 239 2.89 -13.80 4.05
CA LEU A 239 3.29 -12.53 3.43
C LEU A 239 4.12 -12.75 2.16
N SER A 240 4.08 -13.95 1.58
CA SER A 240 5.01 -14.44 0.56
C SER A 240 5.10 -13.50 -0.66
N SER A 241 3.98 -13.08 -1.24
CA SER A 241 3.97 -12.18 -2.39
C SER A 241 4.51 -10.77 -2.08
N ASP A 242 4.16 -10.20 -0.92
CA ASP A 242 4.65 -8.89 -0.50
C ASP A 242 6.16 -8.95 -0.15
N LEU A 243 6.62 -10.05 0.45
CA LEU A 243 8.04 -10.30 0.73
C LEU A 243 8.84 -10.50 -0.55
N ALA A 244 8.29 -11.22 -1.53
CA ALA A 244 8.93 -11.43 -2.82
C ALA A 244 9.26 -10.11 -3.53
N ILE A 245 8.31 -9.16 -3.56
CA ILE A 245 8.55 -7.82 -4.11
C ILE A 245 9.70 -7.13 -3.36
N TYR A 246 9.63 -7.14 -2.03
CA TYR A 246 10.59 -6.43 -1.19
C TYR A 246 12.01 -7.02 -1.30
N GLU A 247 12.14 -8.34 -1.33
CA GLU A 247 13.42 -9.04 -1.42
C GLU A 247 14.08 -8.83 -2.78
N GLU A 248 13.34 -8.92 -3.88
CA GLU A 248 13.88 -8.68 -5.22
C GLU A 248 14.32 -7.22 -5.41
N LEU A 249 13.58 -6.27 -4.84
CA LEU A 249 14.00 -4.88 -4.81
C LEU A 249 15.25 -4.69 -3.95
N SER A 250 15.30 -5.30 -2.78
CA SER A 250 16.45 -5.20 -1.86
C SER A 250 17.73 -5.71 -2.51
N LYS A 251 17.67 -6.83 -3.25
CA LYS A 251 18.79 -7.36 -4.06
C LYS A 251 19.21 -6.40 -5.18
N SER A 252 18.30 -5.56 -5.65
CA SER A 252 18.51 -4.60 -6.76
C SER A 252 18.81 -3.18 -6.27
N GLY A 253 19.30 -3.02 -5.03
CA GLY A 253 19.61 -1.71 -4.46
C GLY A 253 18.39 -0.87 -4.10
N GLY A 254 17.22 -1.50 -3.97
CA GLY A 254 15.96 -0.87 -3.59
C GLY A 254 15.20 -0.21 -4.74
N VAL A 255 15.56 -0.52 -6.00
CA VAL A 255 14.99 0.09 -7.20
C VAL A 255 14.65 -0.97 -8.25
N ALA A 256 13.50 -0.85 -8.89
CA ALA A 256 13.17 -1.53 -10.13
C ALA A 256 12.52 -0.54 -11.09
N LEU A 257 13.15 -0.30 -12.24
CA LEU A 257 12.64 0.62 -13.25
C LEU A 257 11.96 -0.14 -14.39
N ALA A 258 11.12 0.57 -15.13
CA ALA A 258 10.36 0.01 -16.25
C ALA A 258 11.27 -0.75 -17.22
N GLY A 259 10.90 -1.98 -17.56
CA GLY A 259 11.65 -2.84 -18.51
C GLY A 259 12.91 -3.49 -17.94
N SER A 260 13.26 -3.24 -16.67
CA SER A 260 14.42 -3.89 -16.04
C SER A 260 14.17 -5.38 -15.78
N GLU A 261 15.26 -6.16 -15.71
CA GLU A 261 15.18 -7.58 -15.36
C GLU A 261 14.64 -7.79 -13.93
N THR A 262 14.83 -6.81 -13.04
CA THR A 262 14.25 -6.83 -11.69
C THR A 262 12.74 -6.89 -11.71
N ILE A 263 12.07 -6.16 -12.63
CA ILE A 263 10.60 -6.21 -12.76
C ILE A 263 10.14 -7.63 -13.12
N LYS A 264 10.80 -8.29 -14.08
CA LYS A 264 10.46 -9.67 -14.45
C LYS A 264 10.68 -10.65 -13.30
N ARG A 265 11.77 -10.50 -12.54
CA ARG A 265 12.02 -11.33 -11.35
C ARG A 265 10.94 -11.12 -10.30
N ILE A 266 10.50 -9.88 -10.07
CA ILE A 266 9.40 -9.56 -9.17
C ILE A 266 8.10 -10.25 -9.64
N GLU A 267 7.72 -10.14 -10.91
CA GLU A 267 6.52 -10.78 -11.45
C GLU A 267 6.56 -12.30 -11.31
N ASN A 268 7.69 -12.92 -11.67
CA ASN A 268 7.89 -14.38 -11.53
C ASN A 268 7.83 -14.82 -10.07
N ALA A 269 8.46 -14.08 -9.16
CA ALA A 269 8.45 -14.40 -7.74
C ALA A 269 7.06 -14.24 -7.12
N VAL A 270 6.28 -13.22 -7.52
CA VAL A 270 4.88 -13.07 -7.08
C VAL A 270 4.01 -14.20 -7.64
N ALA A 271 4.15 -14.52 -8.92
CA ALA A 271 3.41 -15.60 -9.58
C ALA A 271 3.64 -16.97 -8.91
N ALA A 272 4.90 -17.29 -8.59
CA ALA A 272 5.26 -18.52 -7.89
C ALA A 272 4.62 -18.62 -6.49
N ASN A 273 4.30 -17.48 -5.86
CA ASN A 273 3.68 -17.44 -4.54
C ASN A 273 2.14 -17.43 -4.59
N THR A 274 1.53 -16.97 -5.68
CA THR A 274 0.08 -17.04 -5.87
C THR A 274 -0.39 -18.45 -6.26
N ASP A 275 0.43 -19.22 -6.97
CA ASP A 275 0.10 -20.59 -7.37
C ASP A 275 0.27 -21.63 -6.24
N ASN A 276 1.00 -21.29 -5.18
CA ASN A 276 1.35 -22.20 -4.07
C ASN A 276 0.39 -22.16 -2.85
N GLY A 277 -0.73 -21.44 -2.91
CA GLY A 277 -1.81 -21.63 -1.93
C GLY A 277 -2.59 -20.39 -1.53
N ARG A 278 -3.80 -20.25 -2.09
CA ARG A 278 -5.07 -20.06 -1.39
C ARG A 278 -6.24 -20.29 -2.34
#